data_AF-A0A2W4T433-F1
#
_entry.id   AF-A0A2W4T433-F1
#
_cell.length_a   1.000
_cell.length_b   1.000
_cell.length_c   1.000
_cell.angle_alpha   90.00
_cell.angle_beta   90.00
_cell.angle_gamma   90.00
#
_symmetry.space_group_name_H-M   'P 1'
#
loop_
_entity.id
_entity.type
_entity.pdbx_description
1 polymer ?
#
loop_
_entity_poly.entity_id
_entity_poly.type
_entity_poly.pdbx_seq_one_letter_code
_entity_poly.pdbx_strand_id
1 'polypeptide(L)'
;MLKSSLSRKAWIAWVTLLVGLLLTVFASLQVKQGIDQERARQFAFVCDQVTLKIQDRLEAYALILRGGVALFAASKAVEREEWQAFVGNLRAWQSVPGAQGIGFSQVIPADRLAAHIAQIRSEGFPDYTVRPLGKRALYTSIIYLEPFRDRNLRAFGYDMYTEPVRRAAMQQACDTGEAALSGKVKLVQETETEVQAGTLMYAPVYRNGATVETVAQRRAALLGWVYNPYRMNDMMAGILGNWESREGKTVDLKIYDG
;
A
#
# COMPACT_ATOMS: atom_id res chain seq x y z
N MET A 1 84.36 6.47 -21.41
CA MET A 1 83.17 7.04 -22.10
C MET A 1 81.98 6.08 -22.26
N LEU A 2 82.10 4.75 -22.11
CA LEU A 2 80.94 3.83 -22.27
C LEU A 2 80.00 3.72 -21.05
N LYS A 3 80.46 3.95 -19.80
CA LYS A 3 79.61 3.82 -18.60
C LYS A 3 78.52 4.90 -18.48
N SER A 4 78.75 6.10 -19.00
CA SER A 4 77.78 7.22 -18.93
C SER A 4 76.65 7.10 -19.96
N SER A 5 76.83 6.35 -21.06
CA SER A 5 75.78 6.15 -22.07
C SER A 5 74.77 5.08 -21.64
N LEU A 6 75.22 4.06 -20.91
CA LEU A 6 74.37 3.02 -20.33
C LEU A 6 73.45 3.58 -19.22
N SER A 7 73.96 4.45 -18.34
CA SER A 7 73.13 5.10 -17.30
C SER A 7 72.09 6.05 -17.89
N ARG A 8 72.43 6.77 -18.98
CA ARG A 8 71.50 7.66 -19.68
C ARG A 8 70.36 6.91 -20.36
N LYS A 9 70.64 5.74 -20.96
CA LYS A 9 69.60 4.88 -21.57
C LYS A 9 68.68 4.27 -20.51
N ALA A 10 69.24 3.79 -19.40
CA ALA A 10 68.46 3.25 -18.29
C ALA A 10 67.57 4.35 -17.65
N TRP A 11 68.10 5.55 -17.46
CA TRP A 11 67.33 6.71 -16.96
C TRP A 11 66.13 7.04 -17.86
N ILE A 12 66.34 7.11 -19.18
CA ILE A 12 65.25 7.36 -20.13
C ILE A 12 64.19 6.26 -20.05
N ALA A 13 64.59 4.99 -19.93
CA ALA A 13 63.64 3.88 -19.79
C ALA A 13 62.80 3.99 -18.50
N TRP A 14 63.41 4.31 -17.36
CA TRP A 14 62.70 4.52 -16.10
C TRP A 14 61.74 5.72 -16.15
N VAL A 15 62.16 6.83 -16.78
CA VAL A 15 61.29 8.00 -16.96
C VAL A 15 60.11 7.66 -17.86
N THR A 16 60.32 6.98 -18.98
CA THR A 16 59.24 6.55 -19.87
C THR A 16 58.26 5.62 -19.15
N LEU A 17 58.75 4.67 -18.36
CA LEU A 17 57.92 3.78 -17.55
C LEU A 17 57.10 4.56 -16.51
N LEU A 18 57.73 5.49 -15.78
CA LEU A 18 57.07 6.30 -14.75
C LEU A 18 55.97 7.18 -15.36
N VAL A 19 56.24 7.82 -16.50
CA VAL A 19 55.25 8.62 -17.22
C VAL A 19 54.10 7.74 -17.71
N GLY A 20 54.39 6.57 -18.29
CA GLY A 20 53.36 5.62 -18.70
C GLY A 20 52.47 5.20 -17.54
N LEU A 21 53.06 4.86 -16.40
CA LEU A 21 52.34 4.43 -15.19
C LEU A 21 51.48 5.56 -14.61
N LEU A 22 51.99 6.80 -14.57
CA LEU A 22 51.23 7.97 -14.13
C LEU A 22 50.04 8.25 -15.06
N LEU A 23 50.22 8.14 -16.38
CA LEU A 23 49.13 8.28 -17.34
C LEU A 23 48.07 7.19 -17.18
N THR A 24 48.49 5.93 -16.97
CA THR A 24 47.57 4.81 -16.70
C THR A 24 46.78 5.01 -15.41
N VAL A 25 47.44 5.43 -14.32
CA VAL A 25 46.78 5.71 -13.04
C VAL A 25 45.80 6.87 -13.19
N PHE A 26 46.21 7.96 -13.82
CA PHE A 26 45.35 9.13 -14.07
C PHE A 26 44.12 8.76 -14.91
N ALA A 27 44.31 8.05 -16.03
CA ALA A 27 43.21 7.59 -16.87
C ALA A 27 42.27 6.64 -16.11
N SER A 28 42.82 5.74 -15.30
CA SER A 28 42.04 4.80 -14.48
C SER A 28 41.20 5.53 -13.42
N LEU A 29 41.74 6.57 -12.78
CA LEU A 29 40.99 7.39 -11.82
C LEU A 29 39.86 8.17 -12.49
N GLN A 30 40.10 8.73 -13.67
CA GLN A 30 39.06 9.44 -14.45
C GLN A 30 37.94 8.49 -14.88
N VAL A 31 38.30 7.32 -15.42
CA VAL A 31 37.31 6.29 -15.80
C VAL A 31 36.55 5.80 -14.57
N LYS A 32 37.23 5.56 -13.45
CA LYS A 32 36.59 5.15 -12.20
C LYS A 32 35.60 6.20 -11.69
N GLN A 33 35.98 7.48 -11.68
CA GLN A 33 35.07 8.57 -11.30
C GLN A 33 33.85 8.64 -12.23
N GLY A 34 34.03 8.49 -13.53
CA GLY A 34 32.92 8.45 -14.49
C GLY A 34 31.98 7.27 -14.24
N ILE A 35 32.53 6.08 -13.99
CA ILE A 35 31.75 4.88 -13.67
C ILE A 35 30.97 5.06 -12.37
N ASP A 36 31.59 5.60 -11.33
CA ASP A 36 30.95 5.79 -10.02
C ASP A 36 29.82 6.84 -10.10
N GLN A 37 30.02 7.93 -10.85
CA GLN A 37 28.97 8.93 -11.10
C GLN A 37 27.80 8.35 -11.90
N GLU A 38 28.09 7.56 -12.94
CA GLU A 38 27.07 6.93 -13.76
C GLU A 38 26.24 5.91 -12.95
N ARG A 39 26.89 5.09 -12.12
CA ARG A 39 26.20 4.17 -11.19
C ARG A 39 25.29 4.91 -10.23
N ALA A 40 25.74 6.04 -9.67
CA ALA A 40 24.92 6.84 -8.76
C ALA A 40 23.68 7.43 -9.47
N ARG A 41 23.84 7.93 -10.70
CA ARG A 41 22.71 8.44 -11.51
C ARG A 41 21.72 7.33 -11.87
N GLN A 42 22.22 6.18 -12.29
CA GLN A 42 21.38 5.02 -12.60
C GLN A 42 20.62 4.55 -11.37
N PHE A 43 21.26 4.48 -10.21
CA PHE A 43 20.60 4.12 -8.97
C PHE A 43 19.49 5.12 -8.60
N ALA A 44 19.79 6.43 -8.63
CA ALA A 44 18.79 7.47 -8.36
C ALA A 44 17.59 7.39 -9.31
N PHE A 45 17.85 7.20 -10.61
CA PHE A 45 16.79 7.03 -11.61
C PHE A 45 15.88 5.83 -11.30
N VAL A 46 16.46 4.69 -10.89
CA VAL A 46 15.70 3.51 -10.50
C VAL A 46 14.88 3.77 -9.23
N CYS A 47 15.44 4.44 -8.23
CA CYS A 47 14.71 4.84 -7.02
C CYS A 47 13.50 5.72 -7.35
N ASP A 48 13.67 6.71 -8.23
CA ASP A 48 12.59 7.59 -8.66
C ASP A 48 11.49 6.82 -9.39
N GLN A 49 11.86 5.92 -10.30
CA GLN A 49 10.89 5.09 -11.02
C GLN A 49 10.13 4.13 -10.11
N VAL A 50 10.79 3.51 -9.14
CA VAL A 50 10.13 2.66 -8.14
C VAL A 50 9.16 3.49 -7.30
N THR A 51 9.57 4.69 -6.87
CA THR A 51 8.73 5.60 -6.09
C THR A 51 7.48 6.01 -6.86
N LEU A 52 7.63 6.45 -8.11
CA LEU A 52 6.52 6.82 -8.99
C LEU A 52 5.56 5.64 -9.19
N LYS A 53 6.07 4.43 -9.45
CA LYS A 53 5.22 3.24 -9.60
C LYS A 53 4.40 2.91 -8.35
N ILE A 54 4.99 3.09 -7.16
CA ILE A 54 4.28 2.90 -5.90
C ILE A 54 3.20 3.97 -5.74
N GLN A 55 3.53 5.24 -6.00
CA GLN A 55 2.58 6.35 -5.92
C GLN A 55 1.39 6.15 -6.86
N ASP A 56 1.64 5.91 -8.16
CA ASP A 56 0.62 5.63 -9.17
C ASP A 56 -0.31 4.48 -8.73
N ARG A 57 0.27 3.44 -8.11
CA ARG A 57 -0.51 2.30 -7.62
C ARG A 57 -1.42 2.69 -6.46
N LEU A 58 -0.91 3.44 -5.48
CA LEU A 58 -1.70 3.90 -4.34
C LEU A 58 -2.81 4.88 -4.78
N GLU A 59 -2.56 5.72 -5.78
CA GLU A 59 -3.58 6.60 -6.35
C GLU A 59 -4.68 5.81 -7.07
N ALA A 60 -4.33 4.79 -7.83
CA ALA A 60 -5.30 3.89 -8.46
C ALA A 60 -6.18 3.19 -7.42
N TYR A 61 -5.59 2.77 -6.30
CA TYR A 61 -6.31 2.18 -5.17
C TYR A 61 -7.29 3.18 -4.54
N ALA A 62 -6.84 4.40 -4.28
CA ALA A 62 -7.70 5.46 -3.76
C ALA A 62 -8.87 5.76 -4.71
N LEU A 63 -8.64 5.77 -6.03
CA LEU A 63 -9.69 5.99 -7.02
C LEU A 63 -10.76 4.89 -7.00
N ILE A 64 -10.37 3.62 -6.82
CA ILE A 64 -11.32 2.51 -6.69
C ILE A 64 -12.18 2.66 -5.44
N LEU A 65 -11.55 2.99 -4.30
CA LEU A 65 -12.28 3.22 -3.06
C LEU A 65 -13.24 4.41 -3.18
N ARG A 66 -12.83 5.49 -3.86
CA ARG A 66 -13.70 6.63 -4.18
C ARG A 66 -14.91 6.20 -5.03
N GLY A 67 -14.75 5.22 -5.93
CA GLY A 67 -15.88 4.61 -6.65
C GLY A 67 -16.90 3.97 -5.70
N GLY A 68 -16.43 3.26 -4.68
CA GLY A 68 -17.31 2.70 -3.65
C GLY A 68 -17.98 3.78 -2.80
N VAL A 69 -17.24 4.84 -2.44
CA VAL A 69 -17.82 6.01 -1.75
C VAL A 69 -18.90 6.68 -2.61
N ALA A 70 -18.68 6.81 -3.92
CA ALA A 70 -19.63 7.38 -4.86
C ALA A 70 -20.92 6.54 -4.97
N LEU A 71 -20.83 5.21 -4.90
CA LEU A 71 -22.00 4.34 -4.84
C LEU A 71 -22.88 4.68 -3.62
N PHE A 72 -22.29 4.80 -2.42
CA PHE A 72 -23.04 5.22 -1.24
C PHE A 72 -23.60 6.64 -1.35
N ALA A 73 -22.84 7.55 -1.97
CA ALA A 73 -23.26 8.94 -2.16
C ALA A 73 -24.45 9.09 -3.13
N ALA A 74 -24.53 8.20 -4.13
CA ALA A 74 -25.57 8.20 -5.15
C ALA A 74 -26.82 7.38 -4.78
N SER A 75 -26.75 6.58 -3.72
CA SER A 75 -27.82 5.67 -3.29
C SER A 75 -28.46 6.09 -1.97
N LYS A 76 -29.72 5.72 -1.74
CA LYS A 76 -30.40 5.92 -0.45
C LYS A 76 -29.88 4.96 0.62
N ALA A 77 -29.63 3.73 0.21
CA ALA A 77 -28.98 2.66 0.93
C ALA A 77 -28.24 1.81 -0.11
N VAL A 78 -27.23 1.07 0.31
CA VAL A 78 -26.55 0.09 -0.54
C VAL A 78 -26.81 -1.27 0.07
N GLU A 79 -27.52 -2.12 -0.66
CA GLU A 79 -27.79 -3.51 -0.27
C GLU A 79 -26.58 -4.41 -0.60
N ARG A 80 -26.57 -5.61 -0.03
CA ARG A 80 -25.44 -6.55 -0.19
C ARG A 80 -25.26 -6.98 -1.63
N GLU A 81 -26.36 -7.27 -2.32
CA GLU A 81 -26.40 -7.67 -3.72
C GLU A 81 -25.91 -6.54 -4.64
N GLU A 82 -26.26 -5.29 -4.31
CA GLU A 82 -25.78 -4.11 -5.03
C GLU A 82 -24.27 -3.91 -4.83
N TRP A 83 -23.77 -4.10 -3.59
CA TRP A 83 -22.34 -4.07 -3.32
C TRP A 83 -21.60 -5.16 -4.10
N GLN A 84 -22.13 -6.38 -4.08
CA GLN A 84 -21.56 -7.51 -4.82
C GLN A 84 -21.52 -7.22 -6.34
N ALA A 85 -22.62 -6.72 -6.90
CA ALA A 85 -22.71 -6.35 -8.30
C ALA A 85 -21.72 -5.23 -8.65
N PHE A 86 -21.60 -4.21 -7.79
CA PHE A 86 -20.64 -3.12 -7.97
C PHE A 86 -19.20 -3.64 -8.00
N VAL A 87 -18.77 -4.41 -6.99
CA VAL A 87 -17.40 -4.95 -6.95
C VAL A 87 -17.14 -5.92 -8.10
N GLY A 88 -18.13 -6.73 -8.48
CA GLY A 88 -18.05 -7.62 -9.65
C GLY A 88 -17.81 -6.86 -10.96
N ASN A 89 -18.50 -5.72 -11.15
CA ASN A 89 -18.39 -4.90 -12.36
C ASN A 89 -17.15 -4.00 -12.39
N LEU A 90 -16.57 -3.64 -11.23
CA LEU A 90 -15.30 -2.92 -11.18
C LEU A 90 -14.15 -3.68 -11.86
N ARG A 91 -14.25 -5.01 -11.97
CA ARG A 91 -13.17 -5.92 -12.42
C ARG A 91 -11.84 -5.65 -11.70
N ALA A 92 -11.90 -5.16 -10.47
CA ALA A 92 -10.75 -4.66 -9.73
C ALA A 92 -9.65 -5.73 -9.54
N TRP A 93 -10.02 -7.01 -9.44
CA TRP A 93 -9.07 -8.13 -9.33
C TRP A 93 -8.04 -8.20 -10.45
N GLN A 94 -8.42 -7.79 -11.66
CA GLN A 94 -7.54 -7.79 -12.82
C GLN A 94 -6.69 -6.52 -12.88
N SER A 95 -7.21 -5.41 -12.36
CA SER A 95 -6.59 -4.09 -12.42
C SER A 95 -5.67 -3.79 -11.21
N VAL A 96 -5.74 -4.60 -10.15
CA VAL A 96 -5.17 -4.30 -8.82
C VAL A 96 -4.54 -5.54 -8.19
N PRO A 97 -3.43 -6.07 -8.75
CA PRO A 97 -2.73 -7.20 -8.14
C PRO A 97 -2.33 -6.90 -6.68
N GLY A 98 -2.54 -7.86 -5.78
CA GLY A 98 -2.22 -7.78 -4.35
C GLY A 98 -3.38 -7.40 -3.41
N ALA A 99 -4.48 -6.86 -3.94
CA ALA A 99 -5.69 -6.64 -3.16
C ALA A 99 -6.37 -7.97 -2.82
N GLN A 100 -6.84 -8.10 -1.57
CA GLN A 100 -7.52 -9.30 -1.07
C GLN A 100 -9.05 -9.14 -1.05
N GLY A 101 -9.54 -7.91 -1.17
CA GLY A 101 -10.91 -7.57 -0.80
C GLY A 101 -11.29 -6.16 -1.23
N ILE A 102 -12.55 -5.92 -1.59
CA ILE A 102 -13.18 -4.60 -1.41
C ILE A 102 -14.31 -4.75 -0.43
N GLY A 103 -14.29 -3.97 0.64
CA GLY A 103 -15.29 -4.06 1.69
C GLY A 103 -15.78 -2.71 2.18
N PHE A 104 -16.84 -2.77 2.97
CA PHE A 104 -17.40 -1.64 3.69
C PHE A 104 -17.49 -1.98 5.18
N SER A 105 -16.95 -1.08 6.00
CA SER A 105 -17.02 -1.16 7.46
C SER A 105 -17.92 -0.06 7.99
N GLN A 106 -19.03 -0.44 8.59
CA GLN A 106 -20.04 0.46 9.13
C GLN A 106 -19.67 0.94 10.53
N VAL A 107 -19.94 2.22 10.82
CA VAL A 107 -19.94 2.79 12.16
C VAL A 107 -21.25 2.47 12.87
N ILE A 108 -21.17 1.93 14.09
CA ILE A 108 -22.32 1.47 14.87
C ILE A 108 -22.25 2.11 16.26
N PRO A 109 -23.16 3.06 16.57
CA PRO A 109 -23.34 3.57 17.92
C PRO A 109 -23.67 2.46 18.92
N ALA A 110 -23.23 2.59 20.18
CA ALA A 110 -23.36 1.52 21.18
C ALA A 110 -24.80 1.09 21.44
N ASP A 111 -25.76 2.03 21.40
CA ASP A 111 -27.19 1.80 21.54
C ASP A 111 -27.83 1.08 20.34
N ARG A 112 -27.16 1.08 19.18
CA ARG A 112 -27.60 0.41 17.95
C ARG A 112 -27.01 -0.97 17.73
N LEU A 113 -26.04 -1.40 18.55
CA LEU A 113 -25.34 -2.67 18.36
C LEU A 113 -26.27 -3.89 18.29
N ALA A 114 -27.26 -3.99 19.18
CA ALA A 114 -28.17 -5.14 19.21
C ALA A 114 -29.07 -5.20 17.98
N ALA A 115 -29.60 -4.05 17.55
CA ALA A 115 -30.42 -3.94 16.35
C ALA A 115 -29.61 -4.27 15.08
N HIS A 116 -28.37 -3.79 15.01
CA HIS A 116 -27.43 -4.10 13.94
C HIS A 116 -27.19 -5.61 13.80
N ILE A 117 -26.88 -6.29 14.91
CA ILE A 117 -26.65 -7.74 14.89
C ILE A 117 -27.90 -8.50 14.44
N ALA A 118 -29.08 -8.11 14.94
CA ALA A 118 -30.34 -8.74 14.55
C ALA A 118 -30.66 -8.54 13.05
N GLN A 119 -30.39 -7.35 12.51
CA GLN A 119 -30.57 -7.04 11.10
C GLN A 119 -29.70 -7.95 10.23
N ILE A 120 -28.38 -7.99 10.45
CA ILE A 120 -27.47 -8.83 9.65
C ILE A 120 -27.81 -10.32 9.79
N ARG A 121 -28.28 -10.78 10.96
CA ARG A 121 -28.74 -12.16 11.12
C ARG A 121 -29.98 -12.47 10.27
N SER A 122 -30.90 -11.51 10.16
CA SER A 122 -32.10 -11.65 9.30
C SER A 122 -31.78 -11.67 7.80
N GLU A 123 -30.62 -11.14 7.40
CA GLU A 123 -30.09 -11.24 6.02
C GLU A 123 -29.51 -12.63 5.69
N GLY A 124 -29.58 -13.60 6.61
CA GLY A 124 -29.12 -14.98 6.38
C GLY A 124 -27.77 -15.33 7.03
N PHE A 125 -27.28 -14.52 7.97
CA PHE A 125 -26.03 -14.77 8.71
C PHE A 125 -26.28 -15.03 10.19
N PRO A 126 -26.88 -16.18 10.58
CA PRO A 126 -27.36 -16.42 11.95
C PRO A 126 -26.25 -16.32 13.02
N ASP A 127 -25.01 -16.66 12.67
CA ASP A 127 -23.86 -16.63 13.57
C ASP A 127 -23.15 -15.27 13.62
N TYR A 128 -23.65 -14.27 12.88
CA TYR A 128 -23.05 -12.94 12.84
C TYR A 128 -23.01 -12.29 14.23
N THR A 129 -21.87 -11.68 14.54
CA THR A 129 -21.67 -10.82 15.70
C THR A 129 -20.52 -9.86 15.42
N VAL A 130 -20.51 -8.72 16.12
CA VAL A 130 -19.37 -7.78 16.10
C VAL A 130 -18.26 -8.31 17.00
N ARG A 131 -17.03 -8.42 16.48
CA ARG A 131 -15.86 -8.99 17.17
C ARG A 131 -14.68 -8.03 17.15
N PRO A 132 -13.88 -7.95 18.23
CA PRO A 132 -14.00 -8.70 19.47
C PRO A 132 -15.19 -8.24 20.33
N LEU A 133 -15.66 -9.11 21.23
CA LEU A 133 -16.68 -8.75 22.21
C LEU A 133 -16.12 -7.71 23.21
N GLY A 134 -17.01 -6.97 23.87
CA GLY A 134 -16.65 -5.98 24.89
C GLY A 134 -17.41 -4.66 24.72
N LYS A 135 -17.63 -3.94 25.82
CA LYS A 135 -18.36 -2.67 25.81
C LYS A 135 -17.49 -1.54 25.26
N ARG A 136 -18.04 -0.77 24.32
CA ARG A 136 -17.39 0.40 23.69
C ARG A 136 -18.44 1.49 23.46
N ALA A 137 -17.98 2.74 23.38
CA ALA A 137 -18.85 3.88 23.03
C ALA A 137 -19.22 3.88 21.54
N LEU A 138 -18.35 3.34 20.70
CA LEU A 138 -18.50 3.23 19.25
C LEU A 138 -17.96 1.88 18.81
N TYR A 139 -18.67 1.21 17.91
CA TYR A 139 -18.23 -0.01 17.26
C TYR A 139 -18.05 0.27 15.78
N THR A 140 -17.17 -0.49 15.12
CA THR A 140 -17.28 -0.70 13.69
C THR A 140 -17.53 -2.16 13.38
N SER A 141 -18.02 -2.44 12.18
CA SER A 141 -18.06 -3.82 11.69
C SER A 141 -17.92 -3.86 10.20
N ILE A 142 -17.11 -4.79 9.70
CA ILE A 142 -17.14 -5.18 8.29
C ILE A 142 -18.49 -5.88 8.02
N ILE A 143 -19.30 -5.28 7.16
CA ILE A 143 -20.61 -5.83 6.76
C ILE A 143 -20.64 -6.28 5.30
N TYR A 144 -19.82 -5.66 4.45
CA TYR A 144 -19.60 -6.07 3.08
C TYR A 144 -18.11 -6.34 2.87
N LEU A 145 -17.79 -7.43 2.18
CA LEU A 145 -16.42 -7.77 1.78
C LEU A 145 -16.48 -8.77 0.63
N GLU A 146 -16.02 -8.34 -0.54
CA GLU A 146 -16.01 -9.16 -1.73
C GLU A 146 -14.57 -9.54 -2.16
N PRO A 147 -14.33 -10.78 -2.63
CA PRO A 147 -15.33 -11.84 -2.74
C PRO A 147 -15.69 -12.40 -1.35
N PHE A 148 -16.97 -12.61 -1.10
CA PHE A 148 -17.48 -13.11 0.18
C PHE A 148 -17.29 -14.63 0.33
N ARG A 149 -16.02 -15.07 0.37
CA ARG A 149 -15.61 -16.49 0.48
C ARG A 149 -14.22 -16.62 1.10
N ASP A 150 -13.83 -17.86 1.39
CA ASP A 150 -12.48 -18.22 1.83
C ASP A 150 -12.00 -17.39 3.04
N ARG A 151 -10.78 -16.84 2.97
CA ARG A 151 -10.14 -16.05 4.02
C ARG A 151 -10.93 -14.78 4.40
N ASN A 152 -11.74 -14.24 3.49
CA ASN A 152 -12.50 -13.01 3.72
C ASN A 152 -13.65 -13.22 4.71
N LEU A 153 -14.22 -14.43 4.80
CA LEU A 153 -15.28 -14.76 5.76
C LEU A 153 -14.82 -14.52 7.22
N ARG A 154 -13.52 -14.69 7.50
CA ARG A 154 -12.96 -14.46 8.85
C ARG A 154 -13.03 -13.00 9.29
N ALA A 155 -13.01 -12.07 8.34
CA ALA A 155 -13.07 -10.64 8.60
C ALA A 155 -14.52 -10.13 8.74
N PHE A 156 -15.53 -10.89 8.32
CA PHE A 156 -16.93 -10.52 8.49
C PHE A 156 -17.28 -10.35 9.98
N GLY A 157 -17.87 -9.21 10.34
CA GLY A 157 -18.14 -8.87 11.74
C GLY A 157 -16.95 -8.29 12.51
N TYR A 158 -15.76 -8.16 11.91
CA TYR A 158 -14.60 -7.61 12.63
C TYR A 158 -14.69 -6.09 12.78
N ASP A 159 -14.49 -5.64 14.01
CA ASP A 159 -14.38 -4.26 14.46
C ASP A 159 -12.94 -3.79 14.29
N MET A 160 -12.64 -3.28 13.09
CA MET A 160 -11.31 -2.78 12.72
C MET A 160 -10.84 -1.63 13.62
N TYR A 161 -11.77 -0.91 14.27
CA TYR A 161 -11.45 0.23 15.12
C TYR A 161 -10.79 -0.18 16.44
N THR A 162 -10.85 -1.47 16.80
CA THR A 162 -10.16 -2.01 17.99
C THR A 162 -8.64 -2.06 17.84
N GLU A 163 -8.12 -2.17 16.62
CA GLU A 163 -6.68 -2.24 16.38
C GLU A 163 -6.10 -0.82 16.17
N PRO A 164 -5.09 -0.40 16.96
CA PRO A 164 -4.58 0.99 16.94
C PRO A 164 -4.08 1.49 15.58
N VAL A 165 -3.35 0.67 14.82
CA VAL A 165 -2.76 1.09 13.53
C VAL A 165 -3.84 1.32 12.49
N ARG A 166 -4.84 0.42 12.42
CA ARG A 166 -6.05 0.60 11.60
C ARG A 166 -6.83 1.83 12.03
N ARG A 167 -7.06 1.99 13.34
CA ARG A 167 -7.82 3.10 13.90
C ARG A 167 -7.20 4.45 13.53
N ALA A 168 -5.88 4.58 13.59
CA ALA A 168 -5.19 5.81 13.19
C ALA A 168 -5.45 6.18 11.72
N ALA A 169 -5.34 5.22 10.80
CA ALA A 169 -5.63 5.44 9.39
C ALA A 169 -7.12 5.73 9.12
N MET A 170 -8.03 5.02 9.78
CA MET A 170 -9.47 5.26 9.69
C MET A 170 -9.84 6.67 10.20
N GLN A 171 -9.22 7.13 11.29
CA GLN A 171 -9.37 8.48 11.81
C GLN A 171 -8.81 9.53 10.85
N GLN A 172 -7.60 9.32 10.32
CA GLN A 172 -7.02 10.22 9.32
C GLN A 172 -7.89 10.34 8.07
N ALA A 173 -8.41 9.23 7.56
CA ALA A 173 -9.34 9.24 6.43
C ALA A 173 -10.61 10.05 6.74
N CYS A 174 -11.19 9.85 7.94
CA CYS A 174 -12.35 10.62 8.37
C CYS A 174 -12.06 12.12 8.56
N ASP A 175 -10.91 12.47 9.14
CA ASP A 175 -10.62 13.86 9.48
C ASP A 175 -10.27 14.68 8.23
N THR A 176 -9.57 14.06 7.27
CA THR A 176 -9.16 14.71 6.01
C THR A 176 -10.24 14.68 4.94
N GLY A 177 -11.09 13.65 4.93
CA GLY A 177 -12.00 13.38 3.81
C GLY A 177 -11.36 12.60 2.66
N GLU A 178 -10.07 12.32 2.74
CA GLU A 178 -9.31 11.64 1.69
C GLU A 178 -9.03 10.18 2.06
N ALA A 179 -8.57 9.42 1.07
CA ALA A 179 -8.12 8.06 1.34
C ALA A 179 -6.85 8.06 2.21
N ALA A 180 -6.76 7.14 3.17
CA ALA A 180 -5.58 6.96 4.03
C ALA A 180 -5.14 5.50 4.06
N LEU A 181 -3.83 5.29 3.96
CA LEU A 181 -3.18 3.99 4.09
C LEU A 181 -2.75 3.78 5.55
N SER A 182 -2.94 2.58 6.07
CA SER A 182 -2.43 2.19 7.40
C SER A 182 -0.95 1.79 7.35
N GLY A 183 -0.30 1.87 8.50
CA GLY A 183 1.00 1.23 8.71
C GLY A 183 0.92 -0.29 8.66
N LYS A 184 1.98 -0.97 9.10
CA LYS A 184 2.05 -2.43 9.04
C LYS A 184 1.08 -3.08 10.03
N VAL A 185 0.21 -3.96 9.53
CA VAL A 185 -0.70 -4.77 10.34
C VAL A 185 -0.63 -6.24 9.96
N LYS A 186 -1.10 -7.12 10.86
CA LYS A 186 -1.45 -8.50 10.50
C LYS A 186 -2.90 -8.52 10.04
N LEU A 187 -3.18 -8.94 8.81
CA LEU A 187 -4.57 -9.05 8.32
C LEU A 187 -5.29 -10.18 9.07
N VAL A 188 -6.56 -9.97 9.41
CA VAL A 188 -7.40 -10.99 10.05
C VAL A 188 -7.62 -12.19 9.10
N GLN A 189 -7.49 -11.95 7.81
CA GLN A 189 -7.54 -12.94 6.74
C GLN A 189 -6.31 -13.88 6.72
N GLU A 190 -5.17 -13.51 7.31
CA GLU A 190 -3.94 -14.34 7.25
C GLU A 190 -4.13 -15.67 7.99
N THR A 191 -3.71 -16.76 7.34
CA THR A 191 -3.67 -18.12 7.88
C THR A 191 -2.33 -18.40 8.58
N GLU A 192 -2.15 -19.58 9.17
CA GLU A 192 -0.86 -19.98 9.78
C GLU A 192 0.25 -20.17 8.73
N THR A 193 -0.12 -20.44 7.48
CA THR A 193 0.78 -20.54 6.34
C THR A 193 0.89 -19.20 5.61
N GLU A 194 2.11 -18.80 5.24
CA GLU A 194 2.44 -17.62 4.43
C GLU A 194 1.98 -16.26 4.99
N VAL A 195 2.11 -16.04 6.31
CA VAL A 195 1.79 -14.75 6.93
C VAL A 195 2.64 -13.64 6.31
N GLN A 196 1.99 -12.66 5.70
CA GLN A 196 2.64 -11.46 5.18
C GLN A 196 2.33 -10.23 6.02
N ALA A 197 3.20 -9.22 5.91
CA ALA A 197 2.85 -7.87 6.33
C ALA A 197 1.64 -7.39 5.52
N GLY A 198 0.62 -6.89 6.22
CA GLY A 198 -0.57 -6.33 5.63
C GLY A 198 -0.62 -4.82 5.77
N THR A 199 -1.37 -4.19 4.87
CA THR A 199 -1.82 -2.81 5.02
C THR A 199 -3.25 -2.71 4.49
N LEU A 200 -3.97 -1.68 4.90
CA LEU A 200 -5.31 -1.37 4.42
C LEU A 200 -5.37 0.10 4.04
N MET A 201 -6.03 0.38 2.92
CA MET A 201 -6.44 1.72 2.54
C MET A 201 -7.91 1.92 2.86
N TYR A 202 -8.26 3.09 3.39
CA TYR A 202 -9.60 3.47 3.82
C TYR A 202 -10.04 4.75 3.14
N ALA A 203 -11.27 4.79 2.64
CA ALA A 203 -11.94 6.02 2.19
C ALA A 203 -13.23 6.22 2.99
N PRO A 204 -13.47 7.43 3.53
CA PRO A 204 -14.61 7.67 4.42
C PRO A 204 -15.92 7.78 3.63
N VAL A 205 -17.00 7.27 4.19
CA VAL A 205 -18.37 7.45 3.69
C VAL A 205 -19.14 8.31 4.68
N TYR A 206 -19.65 9.43 4.20
CA TYR A 206 -20.47 10.34 5.01
C TYR A 206 -21.94 10.23 4.65
N ARG A 207 -22.81 10.65 5.56
CA ARG A 207 -24.25 10.71 5.35
C ARG A 207 -24.59 11.71 4.24
N ASN A 208 -25.42 11.28 3.30
CA ASN A 208 -25.85 12.12 2.18
C ASN A 208 -26.56 13.40 2.69
N GLY A 209 -26.17 14.54 2.11
CA GLY A 209 -26.70 15.86 2.48
C GLY A 209 -26.14 16.46 3.78
N ALA A 210 -25.24 15.79 4.49
CA ALA A 210 -24.57 16.37 5.65
C ALA A 210 -23.45 17.34 5.24
N THR A 211 -23.27 18.42 6.00
CA THR A 211 -22.11 19.31 5.87
C THR A 211 -20.85 18.57 6.36
N VAL A 212 -19.74 18.70 5.64
CA VAL A 212 -18.47 17.98 5.90
C VAL A 212 -17.23 18.88 5.75
N GLU A 213 -17.38 20.18 6.03
CA GLU A 213 -16.31 21.17 5.83
C GLU A 213 -15.27 21.16 6.94
N THR A 214 -15.68 20.80 8.17
CA THR A 214 -14.80 20.72 9.34
C THR A 214 -14.62 19.28 9.81
N VAL A 215 -13.53 19.03 10.54
CA VAL A 215 -13.25 17.72 11.16
C VAL A 215 -14.42 17.26 12.05
N ALA A 216 -14.98 18.17 12.86
CA ALA A 216 -16.12 17.85 13.73
C ALA A 216 -17.36 17.43 12.94
N GLN A 217 -17.66 18.14 11.85
CA GLN A 217 -18.74 17.81 10.94
C GLN A 217 -18.53 16.46 10.23
N ARG A 218 -17.32 16.20 9.71
CA ARG A 218 -16.98 14.90 9.10
C ARG A 218 -17.18 13.75 10.07
N ARG A 219 -16.66 13.87 11.29
CA ARG A 219 -16.83 12.84 12.35
C ARG A 219 -18.30 12.59 12.69
N ALA A 220 -19.11 13.64 12.78
CA ALA A 220 -20.54 13.53 13.08
C ALA A 220 -21.34 12.92 11.91
N ALA A 221 -20.90 13.16 10.66
CA ALA A 221 -21.55 12.67 9.45
C ALA A 221 -21.12 11.26 9.04
N LEU A 222 -20.07 10.70 9.64
CA LEU A 222 -19.45 9.44 9.24
C LEU A 222 -20.41 8.25 9.37
N LEU A 223 -20.59 7.51 8.27
CA LEU A 223 -21.34 6.24 8.22
C LEU A 223 -20.42 5.02 8.27
N GLY A 224 -19.19 5.15 7.81
CA GLY A 224 -18.28 4.03 7.66
C GLY A 224 -17.11 4.32 6.75
N TRP A 225 -16.42 3.26 6.33
CA TRP A 225 -15.31 3.32 5.40
C TRP A 225 -15.45 2.25 4.33
N VAL A 226 -15.26 2.63 3.08
CA VAL A 226 -14.88 1.68 2.03
C VAL A 226 -13.39 1.39 2.19
N TYR A 227 -12.99 0.14 2.08
CA TYR A 227 -11.61 -0.26 2.31
C TYR A 227 -11.14 -1.42 1.42
N ASN A 228 -9.82 -1.52 1.27
CA ASN A 228 -9.14 -2.63 0.63
C ASN A 228 -8.00 -3.14 1.54
N PRO A 229 -7.94 -4.44 1.85
CA PRO A 229 -6.76 -5.06 2.46
C PRO A 229 -5.76 -5.52 1.39
N TYR A 230 -4.48 -5.28 1.64
CA TYR A 230 -3.36 -5.65 0.77
C TYR A 230 -2.35 -6.51 1.51
N ARG A 231 -1.84 -7.54 0.84
CA ARG A 231 -0.64 -8.27 1.25
C ARG A 231 0.56 -7.59 0.62
N MET A 232 1.53 -7.18 1.44
CA MET A 232 2.62 -6.30 1.02
C MET A 232 3.46 -6.93 -0.08
N ASN A 233 3.81 -8.22 0.01
CA ASN A 233 4.65 -8.84 -1.02
C ASN A 233 3.87 -8.99 -2.33
N ASP A 234 2.59 -9.38 -2.26
CA ASP A 234 1.73 -9.52 -3.45
C ASP A 234 1.53 -8.16 -4.14
N MET A 235 1.36 -7.09 -3.35
CA MET A 235 1.27 -5.71 -3.86
C MET A 235 2.57 -5.29 -4.54
N MET A 236 3.71 -5.49 -3.89
CA MET A 236 5.01 -5.09 -4.45
C MET A 236 5.41 -5.91 -5.67
N ALA A 237 5.16 -7.22 -5.67
CA ALA A 237 5.30 -8.07 -6.86
C ALA A 237 4.39 -7.58 -7.99
N GLY A 238 3.18 -7.13 -7.68
CA GLY A 238 2.28 -6.51 -8.66
C GLY A 238 2.76 -5.16 -9.22
N ILE A 239 3.51 -4.38 -8.44
CA ILE A 239 4.05 -3.07 -8.83
C ILE A 239 5.35 -3.26 -9.64
N LEU A 240 6.21 -4.19 -9.22
CA LEU A 240 7.58 -4.36 -9.69
C LEU A 240 7.80 -5.60 -10.56
N GLY A 241 6.86 -6.55 -10.67
CA GLY A 241 7.08 -7.83 -11.34
C GLY A 241 7.44 -7.72 -12.84
N ASN A 242 7.06 -6.63 -13.49
CA ASN A 242 7.44 -6.34 -14.89
C ASN A 242 8.76 -5.55 -15.02
N TRP A 243 9.33 -5.09 -13.90
CA TRP A 243 10.55 -4.29 -13.83
C TRP A 243 11.79 -5.18 -13.94
N GLU A 244 11.85 -6.24 -13.12
CA GLU A 244 12.99 -7.16 -13.05
C GLU A 244 13.21 -7.89 -14.38
N SER A 245 12.13 -8.34 -15.05
CA SER A 245 12.23 -9.10 -16.31
C SER A 245 12.57 -8.24 -17.52
N ARG A 246 12.28 -6.93 -17.50
CA ARG A 246 12.52 -6.02 -18.63
C ARG A 246 13.85 -5.29 -18.55
N GLU A 247 14.33 -4.99 -17.34
CA GLU A 247 15.57 -4.22 -17.18
C GLU A 247 16.76 -5.04 -16.68
N GLY A 248 16.56 -6.29 -16.24
CA GLY A 248 17.64 -7.15 -15.74
C GLY A 248 18.36 -6.59 -14.50
N LYS A 249 17.73 -5.64 -13.80
CA LYS A 249 18.27 -4.95 -12.63
C LYS A 249 17.60 -5.49 -11.36
N THR A 250 18.39 -6.09 -10.49
CA THR A 250 17.96 -6.49 -9.14
C THR A 250 18.22 -5.34 -8.17
N VAL A 251 17.17 -4.80 -7.55
CA VAL A 251 17.28 -3.86 -6.43
C VAL A 251 16.73 -4.56 -5.19
N ASP A 252 17.50 -4.56 -4.11
CA ASP A 252 16.98 -4.98 -2.80
C ASP A 252 16.10 -3.87 -2.24
N LEU A 253 14.79 -4.10 -2.16
CA LEU A 253 13.80 -3.13 -1.68
C LEU A 253 13.34 -3.48 -0.28
N LYS A 254 13.40 -2.49 0.62
CA LYS A 254 12.86 -2.56 1.97
C LYS A 254 11.90 -1.40 2.19
N ILE A 255 10.72 -1.71 2.71
CA ILE A 255 9.65 -0.74 2.98
C ILE A 255 9.45 -0.64 4.49
N TYR A 256 9.37 0.59 4.98
CA TYR A 256 9.14 0.94 6.38
C TYR A 256 7.93 1.88 6.48
N ASP A 257 7.22 1.84 7.59
CA ASP A 257 6.02 2.65 7.85
C ASP A 257 6.29 3.96 8.61
N GLY A 258 7.56 4.27 8.86
CA GLY A 258 8.03 5.49 9.54
C GLY A 258 8.84 5.21 10.79
#